data_AF-A0A2V2C901-F1
#
_entry.id   AF-A0A2V2C901-F1
#
_cell.length_a   1.000
_cell.length_b   1.000
_cell.length_c   1.000
_cell.angle_alpha   90.00
_cell.angle_beta   90.00
_cell.angle_gamma   90.00
#
_symmetry.space_group_name_H-M   'P 1'
#
loop_
_entity.id
_entity.type
_entity.pdbx_description
1 polymer ?
#
loop_
_entity_poly.entity_id
_entity_poly.type
_entity_poly.pdbx_seq_one_letter_code
_entity_poly.pdbx_strand_id
1 'polypeptide(L)'
;MPRGKTNKEFINKTIFMELIRYKKSSIRQLGKLKSIACTERTIRRSLNEGLITHKFLDQIARHLDLDPELLSGKLHKHADSIDDPILKQLYLNTLSPDRHPYYKKIYTEQIKKPIADFLSSLLSFFKISYKQLNEFPFETQYQFQYDFFEAIIPIIDKYFKTDGYGNPLNENLYLPLAQLETYYEQHEMEIYALQTLRSKFLQNLPKGYTKQQISKMSSDELIELDRMIQWESQNQS
;
A
#
# COMPACT_ATOMS: atom_id res chain seq x y z
N MET A 1 8.88 31.65 -24.23
CA MET A 1 9.17 30.76 -23.08
C MET A 1 9.12 29.31 -23.54
N PRO A 2 10.13 28.47 -23.25
CA PRO A 2 10.05 27.06 -23.61
C PRO A 2 8.99 26.40 -22.72
N ARG A 3 7.99 25.76 -23.34
CA ARG A 3 6.98 24.97 -22.63
C ARG A 3 7.72 23.81 -21.97
N GLY A 4 7.74 23.75 -20.64
CA GLY A 4 8.33 22.63 -19.90
C GLY A 4 7.84 21.30 -20.47
N LYS A 5 8.74 20.30 -20.55
CA LYS A 5 8.45 18.97 -21.09
C LYS A 5 7.12 18.47 -20.52
N THR A 6 6.08 18.48 -21.36
CA THR A 6 4.75 18.07 -20.93
C THR A 6 4.77 16.56 -20.82
N ASN A 7 4.72 16.04 -19.58
CA ASN A 7 4.77 14.60 -19.36
C ASN A 7 3.53 13.95 -20.00
N LYS A 8 3.73 13.28 -21.13
CA LYS A 8 2.70 12.60 -21.91
C LYS A 8 2.81 11.10 -21.67
N GLU A 9 1.67 10.44 -21.60
CA GLU A 9 1.56 9.01 -21.38
C GLU A 9 0.71 8.36 -22.46
N PHE A 10 0.91 7.05 -22.63
CA PHE A 10 0.11 6.22 -23.53
C PHE A 10 -1.38 6.34 -23.21
N ILE A 11 -2.21 6.35 -24.26
CA ILE A 11 -3.66 6.20 -24.14
C ILE A 11 -4.21 5.38 -25.31
N ASN A 12 -4.99 4.35 -25.01
CA ASN A 12 -5.72 3.57 -25.99
C ASN A 12 -7.12 4.16 -26.21
N LYS A 13 -7.42 4.57 -27.44
CA LYS A 13 -8.69 5.21 -27.80
C LYS A 13 -9.90 4.31 -27.60
N THR A 14 -9.80 3.04 -27.95
CA THR A 14 -10.92 2.08 -27.86
C THR A 14 -11.30 1.85 -26.40
N ILE A 15 -10.31 1.49 -25.58
CA ILE A 15 -10.49 1.25 -24.14
C ILE A 15 -11.03 2.50 -23.44
N PHE A 16 -10.44 3.67 -23.71
CA PHE A 16 -10.91 4.92 -23.12
C PHE A 16 -12.39 5.17 -23.45
N MET A 17 -12.80 4.99 -24.71
CA MET A 17 -14.18 5.19 -25.13
C MET A 17 -15.16 4.20 -24.50
N GLU A 18 -14.75 2.95 -24.29
CA GLU A 18 -15.55 1.93 -23.60
C GLU A 18 -15.75 2.29 -22.13
N LEU A 19 -14.68 2.66 -21.42
CA LEU A 19 -14.73 2.98 -20.00
C LEU A 19 -15.52 4.26 -19.68
N ILE A 20 -15.40 5.31 -20.51
CA ILE A 20 -16.23 6.52 -20.29
C ILE A 20 -17.72 6.23 -20.53
N ARG A 21 -18.06 5.34 -21.49
CA ARG A 21 -19.45 4.92 -21.73
C ARG A 21 -19.98 4.10 -20.57
N TYR A 22 -19.18 3.20 -20.02
CA TYR A 22 -19.52 2.44 -18.82
C TYR A 22 -19.89 3.37 -17.66
N LYS A 23 -19.09 4.42 -17.42
CA LYS A 23 -19.37 5.47 -16.43
C LYS A 23 -20.42 6.50 -16.89
N LYS A 24 -21.21 6.20 -17.92
CA LYS A 24 -22.31 7.04 -18.46
C LYS A 24 -21.89 8.47 -18.82
N SER A 25 -20.66 8.62 -19.31
CA SER A 25 -20.06 9.90 -19.70
C SER A 25 -19.69 9.95 -21.18
N SER A 26 -19.19 11.09 -21.63
CA SER A 26 -18.76 11.33 -23.01
C SER A 26 -17.67 12.38 -23.07
N ILE A 27 -16.86 12.38 -24.15
CA ILE A 27 -15.82 13.40 -24.36
C ILE A 27 -16.41 14.82 -24.31
N ARG A 28 -17.63 15.00 -24.85
CA ARG A 28 -18.33 16.30 -24.83
C ARG A 28 -18.67 16.75 -23.41
N GLN A 29 -19.13 15.84 -22.55
CA GLN A 29 -19.38 16.16 -21.14
C GLN A 29 -18.08 16.46 -20.41
N LEU A 30 -17.06 15.60 -20.56
CA LEU A 30 -15.76 15.78 -19.94
C LEU A 30 -15.11 17.12 -20.30
N GLY A 31 -15.17 17.49 -21.58
CA GLY A 31 -14.60 18.75 -22.07
C GLY A 31 -15.33 20.03 -21.63
N LYS A 32 -16.47 19.92 -20.95
CA LYS A 32 -17.21 21.05 -20.36
C LYS A 32 -16.98 21.22 -18.86
N LEU A 33 -16.34 20.24 -18.21
CA LEU A 33 -16.16 20.25 -16.76
C LEU A 33 -15.08 21.24 -16.36
N LYS A 34 -15.41 22.13 -15.41
CA LYS A 34 -14.45 23.09 -14.85
C LYS A 34 -13.32 22.40 -14.06
N SER A 35 -13.57 21.21 -13.52
CA SER A 35 -12.59 20.40 -12.79
C SER A 35 -11.52 19.77 -13.70
N ILE A 36 -11.75 19.73 -15.01
CA ILE A 36 -10.84 19.14 -15.99
C ILE A 36 -10.26 20.27 -16.85
N ALA A 37 -8.94 20.42 -16.84
CA ALA A 37 -8.28 21.52 -17.53
C ALA A 37 -8.25 21.36 -19.06
N CYS A 38 -8.58 20.17 -19.59
CA CYS A 38 -8.57 19.89 -21.02
C CYS A 38 -9.97 19.98 -21.65
N THR A 39 -10.01 20.53 -22.85
CA THR A 39 -11.25 20.69 -23.63
C THR A 39 -11.58 19.42 -24.42
N GLU A 40 -12.80 19.32 -24.92
CA GLU A 40 -13.21 18.24 -25.83
C GLU A 40 -12.24 18.08 -27.01
N ARG A 41 -11.82 19.19 -27.61
CA ARG A 41 -10.87 19.21 -28.72
C ARG A 41 -9.53 18.59 -28.32
N THR A 42 -9.03 18.94 -27.13
CA THR A 42 -7.76 18.40 -26.60
C THR A 42 -7.86 16.90 -26.35
N ILE A 43 -8.95 16.42 -25.74
CA ILE A 43 -9.16 14.99 -25.47
C ILE A 43 -9.18 14.20 -26.79
N ARG A 44 -9.97 14.64 -27.78
CA ARG A 44 -10.04 13.97 -29.11
C ARG A 44 -8.68 13.92 -29.78
N ARG A 45 -7.92 15.02 -29.72
CA ARG A 45 -6.56 15.08 -30.28
C ARG A 45 -5.65 14.07 -29.59
N SER A 46 -5.62 14.02 -28.26
CA SER A 46 -4.81 13.07 -27.50
C SER A 46 -5.15 11.61 -27.82
N LEU A 47 -6.43 11.28 -27.94
CA LEU A 47 -6.87 9.94 -28.31
C LEU A 47 -6.43 9.53 -29.73
N ASN A 48 -6.41 10.48 -30.67
CA ASN A 48 -5.92 10.22 -32.02
C ASN A 48 -4.39 10.14 -32.08
N GLU A 49 -3.68 10.91 -31.24
CA GLU A 49 -2.21 10.85 -31.10
C GLU A 49 -1.74 9.59 -30.34
N GLY A 50 -2.63 8.89 -29.63
CA GLY A 50 -2.27 7.80 -28.72
C GLY A 50 -1.51 8.26 -27.48
N LEU A 51 -1.48 9.57 -27.22
CA LEU A 51 -0.75 10.18 -26.09
C LEU A 51 -1.57 11.29 -25.42
N ILE A 52 -1.65 11.23 -24.09
CA ILE A 52 -2.35 12.22 -23.25
C ILE A 52 -1.43 12.79 -22.19
N THR A 53 -1.58 14.07 -21.86
CA THR A 53 -0.85 14.67 -20.73
C THR A 53 -1.31 14.02 -19.42
N HIS A 54 -0.36 13.61 -18.57
CA HIS A 54 -0.64 12.94 -17.28
C HIS A 54 -1.71 13.68 -16.46
N LYS A 55 -1.56 15.00 -16.30
CA LYS A 55 -2.52 15.84 -15.56
C LYS A 55 -3.95 15.72 -16.07
N PHE A 56 -4.14 15.64 -17.39
CA PHE A 56 -5.48 15.55 -17.98
C PHE A 56 -6.10 14.18 -17.74
N LEU A 57 -5.30 13.12 -17.92
CA LEU A 57 -5.73 11.76 -17.64
C LEU A 57 -6.13 11.60 -16.17
N ASP A 58 -5.30 12.08 -15.24
CA ASP A 58 -5.57 12.01 -13.80
C ASP A 58 -6.86 12.75 -13.41
N GLN A 59 -7.09 13.95 -13.96
CA GLN A 59 -8.33 14.71 -13.71
C GLN A 59 -9.57 14.00 -14.25
N ILE A 60 -9.49 13.41 -15.44
CA ILE A 60 -10.60 12.64 -16.02
C ILE A 60 -10.85 11.38 -15.18
N ALA A 61 -9.80 10.64 -14.84
CA ALA A 61 -9.85 9.43 -14.04
C ALA A 61 -10.49 9.68 -12.68
N ARG A 62 -10.09 10.76 -12.00
CA ARG A 62 -10.67 11.20 -10.72
C ARG A 62 -12.15 11.53 -10.86
N HIS A 63 -12.55 12.23 -11.92
CA HIS A 63 -13.95 12.57 -12.13
C HIS A 63 -14.83 11.34 -12.40
N LEU A 64 -14.30 10.35 -13.12
CA LEU A 64 -15.02 9.12 -13.46
C LEU A 64 -14.94 8.04 -12.37
N ASP A 65 -14.18 8.31 -11.31
CA ASP A 65 -13.78 7.32 -10.30
C ASP A 65 -13.26 6.03 -10.95
N LEU A 66 -12.15 6.18 -11.69
CA LEU A 66 -11.42 5.11 -12.33
C LEU A 66 -9.92 5.25 -12.07
N ASP A 67 -9.22 4.13 -12.00
CA ASP A 67 -7.77 4.08 -12.02
C ASP A 67 -7.24 4.68 -13.35
N PRO A 68 -6.32 5.67 -13.32
CA PRO A 68 -5.73 6.24 -14.53
C PRO A 68 -5.04 5.21 -15.44
N GLU A 69 -4.44 4.16 -14.90
CA GLU A 69 -3.79 3.11 -15.69
C GLU A 69 -4.79 2.20 -16.39
N LEU A 70 -5.94 1.94 -15.75
CA LEU A 70 -7.06 1.28 -16.40
C LEU A 70 -7.62 2.16 -17.52
N LEU A 71 -7.92 3.43 -17.21
CA LEU A 71 -8.54 4.39 -18.13
C LEU A 71 -7.69 4.64 -19.38
N SER A 72 -6.37 4.69 -19.22
CA SER A 72 -5.44 4.85 -20.35
C SER A 72 -5.27 3.57 -21.18
N GLY A 73 -5.71 2.42 -20.68
CA GLY A 73 -5.46 1.12 -21.30
C GLY A 73 -4.04 0.59 -21.10
N LYS A 74 -3.24 1.18 -20.19
CA LYS A 74 -1.93 0.65 -19.80
C LYS A 74 -2.04 -0.76 -19.23
N LEU A 75 -3.03 -1.00 -18.36
CA LEU A 75 -3.28 -2.33 -17.80
C LEU A 75 -3.59 -3.35 -18.90
N HIS A 76 -4.41 -2.99 -19.89
CA HIS A 76 -4.72 -3.87 -21.02
C HIS A 76 -3.48 -4.18 -21.88
N LYS A 77 -2.59 -3.20 -22.05
CA LYS A 77 -1.32 -3.40 -22.77
C LYS A 77 -0.42 -4.41 -22.05
N HIS A 78 -0.48 -4.52 -20.72
CA HIS A 78 0.24 -5.57 -19.99
C HIS A 78 -0.28 -6.98 -20.29
N ALA A 79 -1.53 -7.12 -20.75
CA ALA A 79 -2.03 -8.42 -21.20
C ALA A 79 -1.31 -8.92 -22.46
N ASP A 80 -0.65 -8.04 -23.23
CA ASP A 80 0.10 -8.42 -24.41
C ASP A 80 1.45 -9.07 -24.10
N SER A 81 1.95 -8.93 -22.86
CA SER A 81 3.15 -9.64 -22.39
C SER A 81 2.84 -10.99 -21.74
N ILE A 82 1.59 -11.44 -21.75
CA ILE A 82 1.19 -12.74 -21.22
C ILE A 82 1.01 -13.71 -22.39
N ASP A 83 1.91 -14.68 -22.52
CA ASP A 83 1.92 -15.65 -23.61
C ASP A 83 0.81 -16.71 -23.47
N ASP A 84 0.54 -17.14 -22.24
CA ASP A 84 -0.50 -18.14 -21.95
C ASP A 84 -1.90 -17.54 -22.18
N PRO A 85 -2.71 -18.08 -23.11
CA PRO A 85 -4.04 -17.53 -23.42
C PRO A 85 -5.03 -17.58 -22.24
N ILE A 86 -4.95 -18.61 -21.40
CA ILE A 86 -5.81 -18.76 -20.23
C ILE A 86 -5.44 -17.71 -19.19
N LEU A 87 -4.15 -17.56 -18.89
CA LEU A 87 -3.68 -16.53 -17.94
C LEU A 87 -3.99 -15.12 -18.46
N LYS A 88 -3.85 -14.89 -19.77
CA LYS A 88 -4.21 -13.62 -20.41
C LYS A 88 -5.69 -13.30 -20.21
N GLN A 89 -6.57 -14.28 -20.46
CA GLN A 89 -8.01 -14.09 -20.28
C GLN A 89 -8.38 -13.85 -18.81
N LEU A 90 -7.79 -14.62 -17.89
CA LEU A 90 -7.99 -14.44 -16.45
C LEU A 90 -7.56 -13.04 -16.01
N TYR A 91 -6.41 -12.55 -16.48
CA TYR A 91 -5.94 -11.20 -16.20
C TYR A 91 -6.91 -10.14 -16.72
N LEU A 92 -7.35 -10.22 -17.99
CA LEU A 92 -8.30 -9.28 -18.56
C LEU A 92 -9.63 -9.25 -17.79
N ASN A 93 -10.11 -10.40 -17.30
CA ASN A 93 -11.31 -10.47 -16.47
C ASN A 93 -11.16 -9.72 -15.13
N THR A 94 -9.93 -9.47 -14.66
CA THR A 94 -9.70 -8.67 -13.45
C THR A 94 -9.88 -7.17 -13.70
N LEU A 95 -9.72 -6.69 -14.94
CA LEU A 95 -9.71 -5.27 -15.32
C LEU A 95 -11.09 -4.60 -15.34
N SER A 96 -11.99 -5.03 -14.46
CA SER A 96 -13.32 -4.42 -14.31
C SER A 96 -13.20 -2.99 -13.75
N PRO A 97 -13.97 -2.02 -14.30
CA PRO A 97 -14.08 -0.65 -13.78
C PRO A 97 -14.36 -0.57 -12.27
N ASP A 98 -15.22 -1.44 -11.75
CA ASP A 98 -15.66 -1.40 -10.35
C ASP A 98 -14.56 -1.87 -9.38
N ARG A 99 -13.62 -2.68 -9.87
CA ARG A 99 -12.44 -3.14 -9.11
C ARG A 99 -11.26 -2.16 -9.18
N HIS A 100 -11.42 -1.10 -9.97
CA HIS A 100 -10.37 -0.13 -10.24
C HIS A 100 -10.90 1.29 -10.07
N PRO A 101 -11.42 1.65 -8.87
CA PRO A 101 -11.78 3.03 -8.58
C PRO A 101 -10.52 3.92 -8.57
N TYR A 102 -10.71 5.23 -8.68
CA TYR A 102 -9.59 6.17 -8.56
C TYR A 102 -8.93 6.08 -7.18
N TYR A 103 -9.71 5.70 -6.16
CA TYR A 103 -9.23 5.41 -4.82
C TYR A 103 -8.06 4.41 -4.80
N LYS A 104 -8.04 3.40 -5.69
CA LYS A 104 -6.97 2.40 -5.76
C LYS A 104 -5.59 3.04 -5.92
N LYS A 105 -5.48 4.03 -6.82
CA LYS A 105 -4.24 4.79 -7.03
C LYS A 105 -3.83 5.51 -5.74
N ILE A 106 -4.75 6.24 -5.12
CA ILE A 106 -4.50 6.97 -3.88
C ILE A 106 -4.01 6.00 -2.80
N TYR A 107 -4.73 4.90 -2.59
CA TYR A 107 -4.39 3.88 -1.62
C TYR A 107 -3.00 3.30 -1.86
N THR A 108 -2.69 2.85 -3.09
CA THR A 108 -1.38 2.30 -3.44
C THR A 108 -0.24 3.30 -3.26
N GLU A 109 -0.47 4.59 -3.51
CA GLU A 109 0.51 5.64 -3.25
C GLU A 109 0.70 5.91 -1.75
N GLN A 110 -0.36 5.78 -0.94
CA GLN A 110 -0.31 6.03 0.49
C GLN A 110 0.32 4.88 1.28
N ILE A 111 -0.01 3.62 0.98
CA ILE A 111 0.54 2.45 1.68
C ILE A 111 2.06 2.29 1.49
N LYS A 112 2.63 2.93 0.46
CA LYS A 112 4.08 2.94 0.23
C LYS A 112 4.82 3.94 1.11
N LYS A 113 4.12 4.87 1.75
CA LYS A 113 4.74 5.88 2.60
C LYS A 113 4.98 5.32 4.01
N PRO A 114 6.08 5.72 4.66
CA PRO A 114 6.29 5.40 6.07
C PRO A 114 5.14 5.94 6.93
N ILE A 115 4.73 5.17 7.95
CA ILE A 115 3.73 5.62 8.93
C ILE A 115 4.15 6.93 9.63
N ALA A 116 5.47 7.15 9.75
CA ALA A 116 6.05 8.40 10.26
C ALA A 116 5.56 9.64 9.51
N ASP A 117 5.32 9.58 8.20
CA ASP A 117 4.82 10.73 7.42
C ASP A 117 3.37 11.08 7.81
N PHE A 118 2.55 10.05 8.03
CA PHE A 118 1.18 10.21 8.51
C PHE A 118 1.16 10.80 9.93
N LEU A 119 1.91 10.21 10.86
CA LEU A 119 1.98 10.69 12.24
C LEU A 119 2.56 12.10 12.33
N SER A 120 3.58 12.42 11.54
CA SER A 120 4.15 13.77 11.46
C SER A 120 3.11 14.78 10.98
N SER A 121 2.34 14.45 9.94
CA SER A 121 1.25 15.30 9.44
C SER A 121 0.17 15.49 10.50
N LEU A 122 -0.26 14.41 11.17
CA LEU A 122 -1.25 14.43 12.24
C LEU A 122 -0.81 15.32 13.42
N LEU A 123 0.38 15.06 13.96
CA LEU A 123 0.93 15.79 15.11
C LEU A 123 1.13 17.28 14.81
N SER A 124 1.44 17.63 13.55
CA SER A 124 1.62 19.02 13.14
C SER A 124 0.35 19.88 13.33
N PHE A 125 -0.85 19.29 13.21
CA PHE A 125 -2.10 19.99 13.49
C PHE A 125 -2.20 20.45 14.95
N PHE A 126 -1.53 19.74 15.86
CA PHE A 126 -1.45 20.07 17.29
C PHE A 126 -0.17 20.83 17.65
N LYS A 127 0.61 21.28 16.65
CA LYS A 127 1.92 21.92 16.83
C LYS A 127 2.94 21.02 17.56
N ILE A 128 2.77 19.70 17.47
CA ILE A 128 3.70 18.71 17.99
C ILE A 128 4.59 18.24 16.85
N SER A 129 5.90 18.15 17.08
CA SER A 129 6.85 17.61 16.10
C SER A 129 6.94 16.10 16.27
N TYR A 130 7.03 15.37 15.15
CA TYR A 130 7.32 13.94 15.18
C TYR A 130 8.61 13.59 15.93
N LYS A 131 9.58 14.51 15.99
CA LYS A 131 10.80 14.34 16.78
C LYS A 131 10.51 14.07 18.27
N GLN A 132 9.50 14.72 18.83
CA GLN A 132 9.13 14.52 20.24
C GLN A 132 8.61 13.09 20.49
N LEU A 133 7.88 12.51 19.51
CA LEU A 133 7.45 11.12 19.60
C LEU A 133 8.65 10.17 19.50
N ASN A 134 9.57 10.42 18.55
CA ASN A 134 10.77 9.60 18.36
C ASN A 134 11.75 9.62 19.54
N GLU A 135 11.68 10.63 20.40
CA GLU A 135 12.53 10.72 21.60
C GLU A 135 12.05 9.78 22.72
N PHE A 136 10.81 9.28 22.66
CA PHE A 136 10.29 8.32 23.63
C PHE A 136 10.86 6.91 23.43
N PRO A 137 10.87 6.06 24.48
CA PRO A 137 11.12 4.63 24.34
C PRO A 137 10.13 3.95 23.39
N PHE A 138 10.53 2.81 22.83
CA PHE A 138 9.73 2.05 21.87
C PHE A 138 8.31 1.77 22.38
N GLU A 139 8.18 1.36 23.65
CA GLU A 139 6.93 0.98 24.29
C GLU A 139 5.96 2.17 24.35
N THR A 140 6.50 3.37 24.60
CA THR A 140 5.70 4.60 24.62
C THR A 140 5.29 5.04 23.20
N GLN A 141 6.18 4.87 22.22
CA GLN A 141 5.85 5.12 20.81
C GLN A 141 4.77 4.16 20.29
N TYR A 142 4.86 2.89 20.68
CA TYR A 142 3.86 1.88 20.38
C TYR A 142 2.53 2.22 21.04
N GLN A 143 2.51 2.48 22.35
CA GLN A 143 1.28 2.75 23.09
C GLN A 143 0.55 3.98 22.53
N PHE A 144 1.28 5.05 22.20
CA PHE A 144 0.69 6.22 21.55
C PHE A 144 -0.02 5.87 20.24
N GLN A 145 0.62 5.06 19.38
CA GLN A 145 0.02 4.63 18.11
C GLN A 145 -1.19 3.73 18.34
N TYR A 146 -1.10 2.82 19.30
CA TYR A 146 -2.16 1.89 19.67
C TYR A 146 -3.40 2.66 20.14
N ASP A 147 -3.24 3.51 21.16
CA ASP A 147 -4.31 4.34 21.73
C ASP A 147 -4.95 5.23 20.64
N PHE A 148 -4.14 5.77 19.74
CA PHE A 148 -4.63 6.57 18.63
C PHE A 148 -5.53 5.75 17.69
N PHE A 149 -5.06 4.59 17.21
CA PHE A 149 -5.85 3.75 16.30
C PHE A 149 -7.10 3.20 16.98
N GLU A 150 -6.99 2.75 18.22
CA GLU A 150 -8.11 2.28 19.05
C GLU A 150 -9.17 3.37 19.22
N ALA A 151 -8.77 4.63 19.42
CA ALA A 151 -9.71 5.74 19.58
C ALA A 151 -10.41 6.14 18.26
N ILE A 152 -9.73 6.08 17.12
CA ILE A 152 -10.31 6.53 15.83
C ILE A 152 -11.20 5.46 15.17
N ILE A 153 -10.92 4.17 15.38
CA ILE A 153 -11.63 3.07 14.72
C ILE A 153 -13.15 3.15 14.99
N PRO A 154 -13.64 3.30 16.24
CA PRO A 154 -15.06 3.44 16.52
C PRO A 154 -15.69 4.67 15.87
N ILE A 155 -14.93 5.76 15.71
CA ILE A 155 -15.39 6.98 15.05
C ILE A 155 -15.58 6.71 13.55
N ILE A 156 -14.63 6.03 12.92
CA ILE A 156 -14.73 5.66 11.49
C ILE A 156 -15.91 4.71 11.28
N ASP A 157 -16.03 3.64 12.08
CA ASP A 157 -17.12 2.66 11.98
C ASP A 157 -18.50 3.30 12.14
N LYS A 158 -18.60 4.33 12.99
CA LYS A 158 -19.85 5.09 13.17
C LYS A 158 -20.33 5.77 11.89
N TYR A 159 -19.42 6.39 11.12
CA TYR A 159 -19.80 7.25 9.98
C TYR A 159 -19.69 6.56 8.62
N PHE A 160 -18.88 5.53 8.50
CA PHE A 160 -18.65 4.84 7.23
C PHE A 160 -19.11 3.39 7.31
N LYS A 161 -19.75 2.89 6.24
CA LYS A 161 -20.26 1.50 6.17
C LYS A 161 -19.59 0.66 5.09
N THR A 162 -18.92 1.31 4.14
CA THR A 162 -18.14 0.65 3.10
C THR A 162 -16.75 1.25 2.98
N ASP A 163 -15.79 0.45 2.51
CA ASP A 163 -14.45 0.90 2.15
C ASP A 163 -14.43 1.67 0.81
N GLY A 164 -13.25 2.11 0.38
CA GLY A 164 -13.07 2.83 -0.89
C GLY A 164 -13.28 1.98 -2.16
N TYR A 165 -13.58 0.69 -2.02
CA TYR A 165 -13.98 -0.22 -3.10
C TYR A 165 -15.47 -0.59 -3.04
N GLY A 166 -16.21 -0.10 -2.03
CA GLY A 166 -17.63 -0.40 -1.82
C GLY A 166 -17.90 -1.70 -1.06
N ASN A 167 -16.87 -2.36 -0.50
CA ASN A 167 -17.06 -3.54 0.34
C ASN A 167 -17.43 -3.12 1.78
N PRO A 168 -18.12 -3.97 2.55
CA PRO A 168 -18.31 -3.73 3.98
C PRO A 168 -16.99 -3.48 4.72
N LEU A 169 -16.97 -2.50 5.62
CA LEU A 169 -15.75 -2.04 6.33
C LEU A 169 -15.12 -3.06 7.29
N ASN A 170 -15.91 -4.05 7.71
CA ASN A 170 -15.77 -4.85 8.92
C ASN A 170 -14.34 -5.29 9.25
N GLU A 171 -13.68 -6.04 8.35
CA GLU A 171 -12.38 -6.66 8.65
C GLU A 171 -11.20 -5.71 8.36
N ASN A 172 -11.30 -4.88 7.33
CA ASN A 172 -10.21 -4.00 6.91
C ASN A 172 -9.98 -2.84 7.89
N LEU A 173 -10.97 -2.49 8.70
CA LEU A 173 -10.89 -1.35 9.63
C LEU A 173 -9.87 -1.59 10.77
N TYR A 174 -9.70 -2.82 11.21
CA TYR A 174 -8.80 -3.20 12.31
C TYR A 174 -7.39 -3.58 11.83
N LEU A 175 -7.17 -3.65 10.52
CA LEU A 175 -5.89 -4.03 9.94
C LEU A 175 -4.70 -3.18 10.46
N PRO A 176 -4.82 -1.85 10.65
CA PRO A 176 -3.72 -1.05 11.21
C PRO A 176 -3.33 -1.47 12.63
N LEU A 177 -4.30 -1.83 13.49
CA LEU A 177 -4.02 -2.32 14.84
C LEU A 177 -3.32 -3.67 14.80
N ALA A 178 -3.85 -4.62 14.01
CA ALA A 178 -3.24 -5.94 13.88
C ALA A 178 -1.79 -5.88 13.36
N GLN A 179 -1.51 -4.96 12.42
CA GLN A 179 -0.16 -4.71 11.93
C GLN A 179 0.76 -4.12 13.01
N LEU A 180 0.24 -3.22 13.84
CA LEU A 180 0.97 -2.62 14.95
C LEU A 180 1.28 -3.64 16.05
N GLU A 181 0.31 -4.49 16.41
CA GLU A 181 0.48 -5.61 17.35
C GLU A 181 1.53 -6.59 16.84
N THR A 182 1.46 -6.98 15.56
CA THR A 182 2.47 -7.84 14.92
C THR A 182 3.86 -7.21 15.00
N TYR A 183 3.98 -5.90 14.77
CA TYR A 183 5.25 -5.19 14.86
C TYR A 183 5.81 -5.18 16.30
N TYR A 184 4.95 -5.02 17.30
CA TYR A 184 5.32 -5.11 18.71
C TYR A 184 5.81 -6.51 19.08
N GLU A 185 5.08 -7.55 18.69
CA GLU A 185 5.49 -8.95 18.92
C GLU A 185 6.85 -9.26 18.28
N GLN A 186 7.09 -8.77 17.06
CA GLN A 186 8.39 -8.91 16.39
C GLN A 186 9.51 -8.23 17.17
N HIS A 187 9.26 -7.03 17.70
CA HIS A 187 10.23 -6.32 18.52
C HIS A 187 10.56 -7.06 19.82
N GLU A 188 9.54 -7.55 20.54
CA GLU A 188 9.71 -8.35 21.76
C GLU A 188 10.49 -9.64 21.48
N MET A 189 10.18 -10.33 20.39
CA MET A 189 10.92 -11.52 19.95
C MET A 189 12.39 -11.20 19.64
N GLU A 190 12.66 -10.06 19.00
CA GLU A 190 14.02 -9.60 18.72
C GLU A 190 14.78 -9.33 20.02
N ILE A 191 14.19 -8.60 20.97
CA ILE A 191 14.77 -8.36 22.30
C ILE A 191 15.07 -9.68 23.00
N TYR A 192 14.08 -10.59 23.06
CA TYR A 192 14.22 -11.90 23.68
C TYR A 192 15.36 -12.70 23.05
N ALA A 193 15.44 -12.75 21.72
CA ALA A 193 16.49 -13.49 21.03
C ALA A 193 17.88 -12.90 21.32
N LEU A 194 18.03 -11.59 21.14
CA LEU A 194 19.33 -10.93 21.21
C LEU A 194 19.86 -10.79 22.64
N GLN A 195 18.98 -10.65 23.63
CA GLN A 195 19.36 -10.45 25.04
C GLN A 195 19.30 -11.75 25.84
N THR A 196 18.21 -12.51 25.72
CA THR A 196 17.98 -13.70 26.55
C THR A 196 18.59 -14.94 25.93
N LEU A 197 18.20 -15.30 24.70
CA LEU A 197 18.70 -16.52 24.05
C LEU A 197 20.21 -16.46 23.80
N ARG A 198 20.71 -15.34 23.29
CA ARG A 198 22.16 -15.18 23.07
C ARG A 198 22.94 -15.33 24.38
N SER A 199 22.50 -14.70 25.46
CA SER A 199 23.17 -14.83 26.76
C SER A 199 23.13 -16.26 27.27
N LYS A 200 21.98 -16.94 27.18
CA LYS A 200 21.81 -18.36 27.54
C LYS A 200 22.79 -19.25 26.77
N PHE A 201 22.91 -19.07 25.45
CA PHE A 201 23.79 -19.87 24.60
C PHE A 201 25.28 -19.53 24.77
N LEU A 202 25.63 -18.30 25.11
CA LEU A 202 27.02 -17.94 25.43
C LEU A 202 27.48 -18.48 26.78
N GLN A 203 26.56 -18.63 27.74
CA GLN A 203 26.81 -19.27 29.04
C GLN A 203 26.91 -20.78 28.89
N ASN A 204 25.96 -21.40 28.17
CA ASN A 204 25.89 -22.83 27.91
C ASN A 204 25.83 -23.08 26.41
N LEU A 205 26.99 -23.37 25.82
CA LEU A 205 27.13 -23.51 24.37
C LEU A 205 26.31 -24.70 23.84
N PRO A 206 25.42 -24.46 22.86
CA PRO A 206 24.76 -25.53 22.12
C PRO A 206 25.77 -26.43 21.40
N LYS A 207 25.45 -27.73 21.33
CA LYS A 207 26.32 -28.73 20.70
C LYS A 207 26.56 -28.36 19.23
N GLY A 208 27.83 -28.33 18.83
CA GLY A 208 28.22 -28.00 17.45
C GLY A 208 28.38 -26.50 17.16
N TYR A 209 28.13 -25.62 18.14
CA TYR A 209 28.27 -24.17 17.98
C TYR A 209 29.41 -23.61 18.82
N THR A 210 30.14 -22.66 18.24
CA THR A 210 31.20 -21.90 18.90
C THR A 210 30.66 -20.57 19.43
N LYS A 211 31.32 -19.99 20.44
CA LYS A 211 30.98 -18.65 20.96
C LYS A 211 30.92 -17.60 19.85
N GLN A 212 31.87 -17.65 18.91
CA GLN A 212 31.95 -16.67 17.83
C GLN A 212 30.77 -16.77 16.86
N GLN A 213 30.27 -17.99 16.60
CA GLN A 213 29.07 -18.19 15.79
C GLN A 213 27.84 -17.61 16.50
N ILE A 214 27.60 -17.97 17.77
CA ILE A 214 26.47 -17.49 18.55
C ILE A 214 26.45 -15.95 18.66
N SER A 215 27.62 -15.32 18.88
CA SER A 215 27.71 -13.86 18.98
C SER A 215 27.35 -13.13 17.67
N LYS A 216 27.47 -13.78 16.51
CA LYS A 216 27.19 -13.19 15.20
C LYS A 216 25.79 -13.51 14.67
N MET A 217 25.07 -14.43 15.31
CA MET A 217 23.75 -14.85 14.84
C MET A 217 22.75 -13.70 14.89
N SER A 218 21.85 -13.65 13.89
CA SER A 218 20.67 -12.78 13.92
C SER A 218 19.65 -13.23 14.98
N SER A 219 18.63 -12.41 15.23
CA SER A 219 17.48 -12.80 16.06
C SER A 219 16.82 -14.08 15.54
N ASP A 220 16.56 -14.15 14.23
CA ASP A 220 15.93 -15.31 13.58
C ASP A 220 16.77 -16.58 13.75
N GLU A 221 18.08 -16.50 13.55
CA GLU A 221 18.99 -17.64 13.71
C GLU A 221 19.02 -18.15 15.15
N LEU A 222 18.96 -17.25 16.13
CA LEU A 222 18.89 -17.61 17.55
C LEU A 222 17.57 -18.27 17.91
N ILE A 223 16.45 -17.79 17.36
CA ILE A 223 15.11 -18.36 17.58
C ILE A 223 15.03 -19.76 16.95
N GLU A 224 15.51 -19.94 15.72
CA GLU A 224 15.55 -21.27 15.09
C GLU A 224 16.41 -22.26 15.86
N LEU A 225 17.57 -21.81 16.36
CA LEU A 225 18.42 -22.66 17.17
C LEU A 225 17.73 -23.11 18.47
N ASP A 226 17.03 -22.21 19.16
CA ASP A 226 16.27 -22.58 20.36
C ASP A 226 15.15 -23.57 20.05
N ARG A 227 14.43 -23.38 18.93
CA ARG A 227 13.42 -24.34 18.44
C ARG A 227 14.01 -25.72 18.18
N MET A 228 15.14 -25.79 17.49
CA MET A 228 15.83 -27.06 17.20
C MET A 228 16.23 -27.78 18.49
N ILE A 229 16.83 -27.06 19.45
CA ILE A 229 17.25 -27.65 20.74
C ILE A 229 16.04 -28.18 21.52
N GLN A 230 14.94 -27.42 21.57
CA GLN A 230 13.71 -27.87 22.23
C GLN A 230 13.14 -29.13 21.57
N TRP A 231 13.09 -29.17 20.24
CA TRP A 231 12.63 -30.34 19.49
C TRP A 231 13.50 -31.58 19.75
N GLU A 232 14.82 -31.44 19.77
CA GLU A 232 15.74 -32.53 20.10
C GLU A 232 15.54 -33.05 21.52
N SER A 233 15.30 -32.15 22.49
CA SER A 233 15.04 -32.52 23.89
C SER A 233 13.73 -33.30 24.09
N GLN A 234 12.71 -32.98 23.31
CA GLN A 234 11.41 -33.66 23.35
C GLN A 234 11.44 -35.06 22.71
N ASN A 235 12.31 -35.28 21.72
CA ASN A 235 12.44 -36.58 21.04
C ASN A 235 13.48 -37.53 21.69
N GLN A 236 14.16 -37.08 22.75
CA GLN A 236 15.07 -37.90 23.55
C GLN A 236 14.48 -38.30 24.92
N SER A 237 13.23 -37.91 25.20
CA SER A 237 12.44 -38.27 26.38
C SER A 237 11.48 -39.41 26.06
#